data_AF-A0A8J7PUK4-F1
#
_entry.id   AF-A0A8J7PUK4-F1
#
_cell.length_a   1.000
_cell.length_b   1.000
_cell.length_c   1.000
_cell.angle_alpha   90.00
_cell.angle_beta   90.00
_cell.angle_gamma   90.00
#
_symmetry.space_group_name_H-M   'P 1'
#
loop_
_entity.id
_entity.type
_entity.pdbx_description
1 polymer ?
#
loop_
_entity_poly.entity_id
_entity_poly.type
_entity_poly.pdbx_seq_one_letter_code
_entity_poly.pdbx_strand_id
1 'polypeptide(L)'
;PYPVICYAKGCTREAQYKIAARWSDGITRELKTYYLACGECLPGLYRTARVKKAACRLAAGETLGDPEVFEMRRGARDRELVRRPELETR
;
A
#
# COMPACT_ATOMS: atom_id res chain seq x y z
N PRO A 1 6.11 19.65 -9.83
CA PRO A 1 5.60 18.36 -9.32
C PRO A 1 5.92 18.17 -7.82
N TYR A 2 4.89 18.08 -6.98
CA TYR A 2 5.04 17.96 -5.53
C TYR A 2 5.54 16.56 -5.13
N PRO A 3 6.57 16.45 -4.27
CA PRO A 3 7.06 15.15 -3.81
C PRO A 3 6.02 14.51 -2.88
N VAL A 4 5.79 13.21 -3.07
CA VAL A 4 4.95 12.42 -2.17
C VAL A 4 5.85 11.90 -1.06
N ILE A 5 5.57 12.26 0.19
CA ILE A 5 6.44 11.95 1.33
C ILE A 5 6.00 10.66 2.01
N CYS A 6 6.97 9.95 2.59
CA CYS A 6 6.73 8.76 3.39
C CYS A 6 5.78 9.03 4.58
N TYR A 7 4.85 8.11 4.83
CA TYR A 7 3.85 8.22 5.89
C TYR A 7 4.41 7.91 7.29
N ALA A 8 5.65 7.43 7.40
CA ALA A 8 6.27 7.20 8.70
C ALA A 8 6.42 8.52 9.46
N LYS A 9 5.99 8.54 10.72
CA LYS A 9 6.02 9.74 11.58
C LYS A 9 7.46 10.27 11.66
N GLY A 10 7.66 11.53 11.28
CA GLY A 10 8.97 12.20 11.29
C GLY A 10 9.88 11.87 10.10
N CYS A 11 9.45 11.04 9.14
CA CYS A 11 10.22 10.77 7.93
C CYS A 11 9.91 11.84 6.86
N THR A 12 10.95 12.48 6.34
CA THR A 12 10.85 13.50 5.28
C THR A 12 11.26 12.98 3.90
N ARG A 13 11.55 11.68 3.79
CA ARG A 13 11.99 11.06 2.53
C ARG A 13 10.84 10.87 1.56
N GLU A 14 11.15 10.96 0.27
CA GLU A 14 10.20 10.66 -0.80
C GLU A 14 9.75 9.19 -0.72
N ALA A 15 8.46 8.98 -0.90
CA ALA A 15 7.87 7.65 -0.99
C ALA A 15 8.24 7.02 -2.35
N GLN A 16 8.82 5.83 -2.27
CA GLN A 16 9.22 5.03 -3.42
C GLN A 16 8.26 3.85 -3.62
N TYR A 17 7.50 3.51 -2.57
CA TYR A 17 6.63 2.35 -2.54
C TYR A 17 5.25 2.71 -2.02
N LYS A 18 4.24 2.06 -2.58
CA LYS A 18 2.86 2.10 -2.13
C LYS A 18 2.49 0.74 -1.57
N ILE A 19 2.03 0.72 -0.32
CA ILE A 19 1.50 -0.49 0.33
C ILE A 19 -0.03 -0.43 0.22
N ALA A 20 -0.62 -1.39 -0.48
CA ALA A 20 -2.06 -1.40 -0.73
C ALA A 20 -2.59 -2.82 -0.89
N ALA A 21 -3.89 -3.01 -0.65
CA ALA A 21 -4.56 -4.28 -0.88
C ALA A 21 -5.66 -4.11 -1.94
N ARG A 22 -5.90 -5.17 -2.71
CA ARG A 22 -7.06 -5.22 -3.61
C ARG A 22 -8.32 -5.36 -2.78
N TRP A 23 -9.28 -4.46 -3.00
CA TRP A 23 -10.60 -4.50 -2.37
C TRP A 23 -11.68 -4.55 -3.44
N SER A 24 -12.79 -5.23 -3.13
CA SER A 24 -13.96 -5.32 -3.99
C SER A 24 -15.21 -5.54 -3.17
N ASP A 25 -16.30 -4.84 -3.49
CA ASP A 25 -17.65 -5.07 -2.96
C ASP A 25 -18.50 -6.02 -3.83
N GLY A 26 -17.91 -6.53 -4.91
CA GLY A 26 -18.57 -7.40 -5.89
C GLY A 26 -19.04 -6.67 -7.15
N ILE A 27 -19.07 -5.34 -7.12
CA ILE A 27 -19.41 -4.48 -8.26
C ILE A 27 -18.16 -3.71 -8.70
N THR A 28 -17.50 -3.05 -7.75
CA THR A 28 -16.33 -2.20 -7.95
C THR A 28 -15.08 -2.89 -7.44
N ARG A 29 -13.94 -2.59 -8.08
CA ARG A 29 -12.62 -3.08 -7.66
C ARG A 29 -11.69 -1.90 -7.50
N GLU A 30 -11.06 -1.80 -6.34
CA GLU A 30 -10.15 -0.70 -6.03
C GLU A 30 -8.89 -1.19 -5.33
N LEU A 31 -7.91 -0.30 -5.25
CA LEU A 31 -6.67 -0.53 -4.53
C LEU A 31 -6.71 0.27 -3.21
N LYS A 32 -7.06 -0.41 -2.11
CA LYS A 32 -7.12 0.20 -0.78
C LYS A 32 -5.70 0.49 -0.29
N THR A 33 -5.34 1.77 -0.30
CA THR A 33 -4.01 2.23 0.11
C THR A 33 -3.89 2.28 1.64
N TYR A 34 -2.85 1.65 2.20
CA TYR A 34 -2.54 1.74 3.62
C TYR A 34 -1.49 2.81 3.90
N TYR A 35 -0.37 2.76 3.17
CA TYR A 35 0.78 3.65 3.40
C TYR A 35 1.57 3.91 2.14
N LEU A 36 2.25 5.05 2.11
CA LEU A 36 3.32 5.36 1.16
C LEU A 36 4.65 5.35 1.92
N ALA A 37 5.64 4.65 1.40
CA ALA A 37 6.86 4.31 2.13
C ALA A 37 8.12 4.63 1.32
N CYS A 38 9.14 5.18 1.97
CA CYS A 38 10.51 5.09 1.46
C CYS A 38 11.07 3.68 1.72
N GLY A 39 12.19 3.31 1.08
CA GLY A 39 12.77 1.97 1.22
C GLY A 39 13.14 1.57 2.65
N GLU A 40 13.57 2.53 3.48
CA GLU A 40 13.92 2.23 4.88
C GLU A 40 12.70 2.01 5.78
N CYS A 41 11.64 2.81 5.61
CA CYS A 41 10.45 2.70 6.46
C CYS A 41 9.48 1.60 5.98
N LEU A 42 9.71 1.03 4.79
CA LEU A 42 8.86 0.04 4.16
C LEU A 42 8.54 -1.16 5.06
N PRO A 43 9.52 -1.86 5.69
CA PRO A 43 9.20 -3.04 6.51
C PRO A 43 8.28 -2.72 7.69
N GLY A 44 8.53 -1.62 8.39
CA GLY A 44 7.72 -1.21 9.53
C GLY A 44 6.29 -0.83 9.14
N LEU A 45 6.15 -0.06 8.05
CA LEU A 45 4.83 0.33 7.53
C LEU A 45 4.07 -0.87 6.95
N TYR A 46 4.76 -1.81 6.31
CA TYR A 46 4.15 -3.03 5.78
C TYR A 46 3.60 -3.93 6.89
N ARG A 47 4.38 -4.17 7.96
CA ARG A 47 3.88 -4.89 9.15
C ARG A 47 2.65 -4.20 9.75
N THR A 48 2.68 -2.87 9.84
CA THR A 48 1.54 -2.09 10.34
C THR A 48 0.32 -2.20 9.41
N ALA A 49 0.52 -2.26 8.10
CA ALA A 49 -0.56 -2.46 7.12
C ALA A 49 -1.24 -3.81 7.31
N ARG A 50 -0.46 -4.88 7.56
CA ARG A 50 -1.00 -6.21 7.84
C ARG A 50 -1.85 -6.23 9.11
N VAL A 51 -1.41 -5.55 10.18
CA VAL A 51 -2.20 -5.39 11.41
C VAL A 51 -3.50 -4.64 11.13
N LYS A 52 -3.45 -3.53 10.37
CA LYS A 52 -4.66 -2.77 9.98
C LYS A 52 -5.62 -3.60 9.13
N LYS A 53 -5.11 -4.38 8.18
CA LYS A 53 -5.93 -5.29 7.37
C LYS A 53 -6.63 -6.33 8.24
N ALA A 54 -5.90 -6.94 9.18
CA ALA A 54 -6.46 -7.92 10.10
C ALA A 54 -7.56 -7.35 11.01
N ALA A 55 -7.46 -6.06 11.37
CA ALA A 55 -8.49 -5.35 12.13
C ALA A 55 -9.67 -4.84 11.26
N CYS A 56 -9.57 -4.90 9.93
CA CYS A 56 -10.61 -4.40 9.03
C CYS A 56 -11.80 -5.36 9.01
N ARG A 57 -12.96 -4.89 9.47
CA ARG A 57 -14.23 -5.60 9.29
C ARG A 57 -14.77 -5.33 7.90
N LEU A 58 -15.12 -6.37 7.17
CA LEU A 58 -15.71 -6.31 5.84
C LEU A 58 -17.23 -6.40 5.95
N ALA A 59 -17.94 -5.65 5.11
CA ALA A 59 -19.36 -5.84 4.93
C ALA A 59 -19.64 -7.15 4.17
N ALA A 60 -20.89 -7.63 4.22
CA ALA A 60 -21.28 -8.82 3.47
C ALA A 60 -21.06 -8.61 1.96
N GLY A 61 -20.39 -9.57 1.31
CA GLY A 61 -20.04 -9.47 -0.11
C GLY A 61 -18.73 -8.75 -0.41
N GLU A 62 -18.12 -8.06 0.57
CA GLU A 62 -16.82 -7.44 0.39
C GLU A 62 -15.68 -8.45 0.50
N THR A 63 -14.63 -8.19 -0.27
CA THR A 63 -13.36 -8.92 -0.24
C THR A 63 -12.21 -7.93 -0.09
N LEU A 64 -11.21 -8.33 0.69
CA LEU A 64 -10.00 -7.55 0.88
C LEU A 64 -8.79 -8.50 0.89
N GLY A 65 -7.96 -8.35 -0.13
CA GLY A 65 -6.72 -9.07 -0.29
C GLY A 65 -5.69 -8.71 0.80
N ASP A 66 -4.57 -9.40 0.78
CA ASP A 66 -3.45 -9.02 1.63
C ASP A 66 -2.79 -7.73 1.12
N PRO A 67 -2.18 -6.94 2.02
CA PRO A 67 -1.35 -5.83 1.58
C PRO A 67 -0.21 -6.34 0.69
N GLU A 68 -0.05 -5.70 -0.47
CA GLU A 68 1.02 -5.92 -1.44
C GLU A 68 1.87 -4.64 -1.53
N VAL A 69 3.13 -4.78 -1.96
CA VAL A 69 4.05 -3.66 -2.16
C VAL A 69 4.16 -3.35 -3.64
N PHE A 70 3.95 -2.09 -3.98
CA PHE A 70 4.03 -1.59 -5.35
C PHE A 70 5.09 -0.50 -5.48
N GLU A 71 5.88 -0.55 -6.55
CA GLU A 71 6.82 0.50 -6.89
C GLU A 71 6.08 1.74 -7.42
N MET A 72 6.37 2.89 -6.83
CA MET A 72 5.81 4.16 -7.27
C MET A 72 6.68 4.74 -8.37
N ARG A 73 6.07 4.97 -9.54
CA ARG A 73 6.68 5.70 -10.65
C ARG A 73 5.96 7.03 -10.81
N ARG A 74 6.72 8.13 -10.90
CA ARG A 74 6.14 9.47 -11.10
C ARG A 74 5.29 9.48 -12.37
N GLY A 75 4.05 9.95 -12.24
CA GLY A 75 3.10 10.04 -13.35
C GLY A 75 2.38 8.74 -13.72
N ALA A 76 2.75 7.60 -13.13
CA ALA A 76 2.06 6.33 -13.35
C ALA A 76 0.75 6.25 -12.55
N ARG A 77 -0.29 5.68 -13.15
CA ARG A 77 -1.56 5.43 -12.46
C ARG A 77 -1.51 4.14 -11.67
N ASP A 78 -2.46 3.96 -10.74
CA ASP A 78 -2.58 2.76 -9.91
C ASP A 78 -2.63 1.45 -10.71
N ARG A 79 -3.22 1.46 -11.91
CA ARG A 79 -3.28 0.30 -12.81
C ARG A 79 -1.93 -0.08 -13.44
N GLU A 80 -0.95 0.81 -13.39
CA GLU A 80 0.40 0.66 -13.96
C GLU A 80 1.45 0.34 -12.88
N LEU A 81 1.00 0.18 -11.63
CA LEU A 81 1.87 -0.13 -10.51
C LEU A 81 2.46 -1.54 -10.64
N VAL A 82 3.79 -1.61 -10.50
CA VAL A 82 4.54 -2.87 -10.54
C VAL A 82 4.63 -3.42 -9.13
N ARG A 83 4.08 -4.61 -8.89
CA ARG A 83 4.23 -5.31 -7.61
C ARG A 83 5.67 -5.78 -7.41
N ARG A 84 6.18 -5.64 -6.18
CA ARG A 84 7.52 -6.02 -5.76
C ARG A 84 7.43 -7.07 -4.63
N PRO A 85 7.06 -8.32 -4.93
CA PRO A 85 6.84 -9.36 -3.91
C PRO A 85 8.07 -9.67 -3.05
N GLU A 86 9.27 -9.45 -3.57
CA GLU A 86 10.53 -9.60 -2.84
C GLU A 86 10.69 -8.60 -1.68
N LEU A 87 9.88 -7.53 -1.65
CA LEU A 87 9.86 -6.54 -0.58
C LEU A 87 8.75 -6.81 0.46
N GLU A 88 7.95 -7.85 0.27
CA GLU A 88 6.81 -8.21 1.13
C GLU A 88 7.20 -9.13 2.30
N THR A 89 8.50 -9.38 2.51
CA THR A 89 9.02 -10.40 3.46
C THR A 89 10.01 -9.84 4.49
N ARG A 90 9.74 -8.66 5.08
CA ARG A 90 10.55 -8.10 6.17
C ARG A 90 9.75 -7.61 7.38
#